data_AF-A0A1B8E7K1-F1
#
_entry.id   AF-A0A1B8E7K1-F1
#
_cell.length_a   1.000
_cell.length_b   1.000
_cell.length_c   1.000
_cell.angle_alpha   90.00
_cell.angle_beta   90.00
_cell.angle_gamma   90.00
#
_symmetry.space_group_name_H-M   'P 1'
#
loop_
_entity.id
_entity.type
_entity.pdbx_description
1 polymer ?
#
loop_
_entity_poly.entity_id
_entity_poly.type
_entity_poly.pdbx_seq_one_letter_code
_entity_poly.pdbx_strand_id
1 'polypeptide(L)'
;MFPKTLLAALALSLPLTATALKASFTEYGEGDSMGSPNCATSINACGEPGSGYTAALSQSQFGADPGDGAGPACGTCYKLTVTTDLSGLAVTENSVTVRVNNLCPTDGNPICSVPNEYGAEIHFDLCRDSGATANFFTSSEAGIGTAEQVSC
;
A
#
# COMPACT_ATOMS: atom_id res chain seq x y z
N MET A 1 17.77 -53.07 -24.12
CA MET A 1 16.75 -52.41 -23.28
C MET A 1 17.46 -51.33 -22.48
N PHE A 2 17.19 -50.06 -22.78
CA PHE A 2 17.90 -48.89 -22.24
C PHE A 2 17.48 -48.59 -20.79
N PRO A 3 18.41 -48.25 -19.87
CA PRO A 3 18.06 -47.83 -18.52
C PRO A 3 17.52 -46.39 -18.55
N LYS A 4 16.39 -46.18 -17.89
CA LYS A 4 15.66 -44.92 -17.82
C LYS A 4 16.20 -44.14 -16.61
N THR A 5 17.20 -43.29 -16.83
CA THR A 5 17.75 -42.41 -15.81
C THR A 5 16.73 -41.32 -15.48
N LEU A 6 16.19 -41.33 -14.27
CA LEU A 6 15.40 -40.20 -13.75
C LEU A 6 16.34 -39.02 -13.47
N LEU A 7 16.16 -37.92 -14.20
CA LEU A 7 16.72 -36.62 -13.80
C LEU A 7 15.82 -36.01 -12.72
N ALA A 8 16.34 -35.86 -11.51
CA ALA A 8 15.74 -35.01 -10.49
C ALA A 8 16.08 -33.54 -10.82
N ALA A 9 15.07 -32.73 -11.13
CA ALA A 9 15.22 -31.30 -11.27
C ALA A 9 15.26 -30.65 -9.87
N LEU A 10 16.43 -30.17 -9.45
CA LEU A 10 16.54 -29.27 -8.30
C LEU A 10 16.03 -27.88 -8.73
N ALA A 11 14.86 -27.48 -8.21
CA ALA A 11 14.41 -26.10 -8.32
C ALA A 11 15.22 -25.23 -7.35
N LEU A 12 16.09 -24.37 -7.90
CA LEU A 12 16.72 -23.29 -7.13
C LEU A 12 15.67 -22.20 -6.86
N SER A 13 15.22 -22.07 -5.61
CA SER A 13 14.46 -20.92 -5.15
C SER A 13 15.39 -19.72 -4.97
N LEU A 14 15.45 -18.81 -5.94
CA LEU A 14 16.10 -17.52 -5.73
C LEU A 14 15.23 -16.69 -4.76
N PRO A 15 15.80 -16.06 -3.72
CA PRO A 15 15.07 -15.11 -2.91
C PRO A 15 14.68 -13.92 -3.78
N LEU A 16 13.38 -13.67 -3.91
CA LEU A 16 12.87 -12.45 -4.53
C LEU A 16 13.17 -11.31 -3.56
N THR A 17 14.27 -10.60 -3.76
CA THR A 17 14.53 -9.34 -3.04
C THR A 17 13.50 -8.33 -3.51
N ALA A 18 12.47 -8.09 -2.71
CA ALA A 18 11.50 -7.03 -2.98
C ALA A 18 12.24 -5.69 -3.00
N THR A 19 12.27 -5.04 -4.16
CA THR A 19 12.88 -3.71 -4.27
C THR A 19 11.93 -2.69 -3.67
N ALA A 20 12.40 -1.92 -2.69
CA ALA A 20 11.64 -0.83 -2.11
C ALA A 20 11.34 0.23 -3.19
N LEU A 21 10.06 0.53 -3.39
CA LEU A 21 9.59 1.54 -4.33
C LEU A 21 9.55 2.91 -3.65
N LYS A 22 9.77 3.99 -4.41
CA LYS A 22 9.51 5.33 -3.90
C LYS A 22 8.01 5.51 -3.72
N ALA A 23 7.57 5.81 -2.51
CA ALA A 23 6.17 5.86 -2.13
C ALA A 23 5.75 7.24 -1.63
N SER A 24 4.46 7.53 -1.76
CA SER A 24 3.82 8.69 -1.12
C SER A 24 2.68 8.21 -0.24
N PHE A 25 2.39 8.99 0.80
CA PHE A 25 1.48 8.62 1.86
C PHE A 25 0.56 9.78 2.21
N THR A 26 -0.72 9.50 2.38
CA THR A 26 -1.72 10.39 3.00
C THR A 26 -2.54 9.57 4.00
N GLU A 27 -3.64 10.13 4.48
CA GLU A 27 -4.55 9.48 5.41
C GLU A 27 -6.00 9.69 4.99
N TYR A 28 -6.86 8.74 5.35
CA TYR A 28 -8.31 8.84 5.21
C TYR A 28 -9.02 8.08 6.34
N GLY A 29 -10.29 8.39 6.59
CA GLY A 29 -11.09 7.74 7.64
C GLY A 29 -12.10 8.68 8.29
N GLU A 30 -12.58 8.33 9.48
CA GLU A 30 -13.56 9.14 10.19
C GLU A 30 -13.03 10.56 10.47
N GLY A 31 -13.83 11.57 10.11
CA GLY A 31 -13.49 12.98 10.31
C GLY A 31 -12.62 13.60 9.21
N ASP A 32 -12.24 12.84 8.20
CA ASP A 32 -11.60 13.38 7.00
C ASP A 32 -12.66 14.04 6.09
N SER A 33 -12.50 15.33 5.82
CA SER A 33 -13.37 16.10 4.94
C SER A 33 -13.06 15.92 3.45
N MET A 34 -11.89 15.35 3.12
CA MET A 34 -11.38 15.21 1.76
C MET A 34 -11.41 13.76 1.26
N GLY A 35 -11.36 12.78 2.16
CA GLY A 35 -11.47 11.35 1.87
C GLY A 35 -12.82 10.74 2.24
N SER A 36 -12.86 9.40 2.20
CA SER A 36 -14.07 8.62 2.51
C SER A 36 -14.01 8.07 3.94
N PRO A 37 -15.11 8.06 4.72
CA PRO A 37 -15.13 7.55 6.09
C PRO A 37 -15.09 6.00 6.16
N ASN A 38 -14.86 5.31 5.04
CA ASN A 38 -15.05 3.87 4.93
C ASN A 38 -13.76 3.04 5.14
N CYS A 39 -12.71 3.63 5.73
CA CYS A 39 -11.37 3.03 5.72
C CYS A 39 -11.25 1.70 6.47
N ALA A 40 -12.04 1.50 7.53
CA ALA A 40 -12.10 0.26 8.33
C ALA A 40 -13.49 -0.40 8.31
N THR A 41 -14.17 -0.37 7.17
CA THR A 41 -15.52 -0.94 7.01
C THR A 41 -15.56 -2.04 5.97
N SER A 42 -16.63 -2.85 5.93
CA SER A 42 -16.87 -3.78 4.81
C SER A 42 -17.34 -3.08 3.53
N ILE A 43 -17.53 -1.76 3.56
CA ILE A 43 -17.92 -0.94 2.41
C ILE A 43 -16.66 -0.33 1.79
N ASN A 44 -15.69 -1.18 1.46
CA ASN A 44 -14.44 -0.82 0.80
C ASN A 44 -14.23 -1.69 -0.46
N ALA A 45 -13.24 -1.37 -1.28
CA ALA A 45 -13.04 -2.06 -2.56
C ALA A 45 -12.71 -3.56 -2.39
N CYS A 46 -12.09 -3.98 -1.28
CA CYS A 46 -11.83 -5.39 -1.00
C CYS A 46 -13.02 -6.14 -0.37
N GLY A 47 -14.09 -5.44 0.02
CA GLY A 47 -15.28 -6.02 0.65
C GLY A 47 -15.08 -6.50 2.09
N GLU A 48 -14.01 -6.09 2.75
CA GLU A 48 -13.65 -6.53 4.10
C GLU A 48 -12.80 -5.48 4.83
N PRO A 49 -13.06 -5.20 6.12
CA PRO A 49 -12.42 -4.10 6.84
C PRO A 49 -10.91 -4.25 6.97
N GLY A 50 -10.36 -5.45 6.79
CA GLY A 50 -8.98 -5.78 7.11
C GLY A 50 -8.77 -6.06 8.59
N SER A 51 -7.53 -6.45 8.91
CA SER A 51 -7.04 -6.65 10.28
C SER A 51 -5.69 -5.96 10.44
N GLY A 52 -5.43 -5.40 11.61
CA GLY A 52 -4.23 -4.60 11.85
C GLY A 52 -4.31 -3.24 11.16
N TYR A 53 -3.16 -2.67 10.82
CA TYR A 53 -3.10 -1.43 10.06
C TYR A 53 -3.49 -1.66 8.61
N THR A 54 -4.33 -0.78 8.07
CA THR A 54 -4.82 -0.90 6.70
C THR A 54 -4.59 0.36 5.89
N ALA A 55 -4.60 0.20 4.56
CA ALA A 55 -4.45 1.31 3.63
C ALA A 55 -5.18 1.06 2.31
N ALA A 56 -5.60 2.16 1.67
CA ALA A 56 -5.98 2.17 0.28
C ALA A 56 -4.74 2.25 -0.62
N LEU A 57 -4.71 1.53 -1.73
CA LEU A 57 -3.58 1.48 -2.66
C LEU A 57 -3.90 2.21 -3.97
N SER A 58 -2.94 2.91 -4.57
CA SER A 58 -3.08 3.55 -5.88
C SER A 58 -3.62 2.57 -6.94
N GLN A 59 -4.57 3.06 -7.74
CA GLN A 59 -5.37 2.25 -8.66
C GLN A 59 -4.56 1.31 -9.58
N SER A 60 -3.45 1.78 -10.14
CA SER A 60 -2.61 0.97 -11.03
C SER A 60 -1.96 -0.23 -10.32
N GLN A 61 -1.64 -0.13 -9.03
CA GLN A 61 -1.15 -1.24 -8.21
C GLN A 61 -2.28 -2.03 -7.55
N PHE A 62 -3.42 -1.40 -7.24
CA PHE A 62 -4.60 -2.10 -6.75
C PHE A 62 -5.11 -3.12 -7.76
N GLY A 63 -5.12 -2.75 -9.04
CA GLY A 63 -5.39 -3.62 -10.19
C GLY A 63 -6.87 -3.83 -10.51
N ALA A 64 -7.75 -2.90 -10.09
CA ALA A 64 -9.16 -2.86 -10.47
C ALA A 64 -9.67 -1.41 -10.49
N ASP A 65 -10.68 -1.15 -11.31
CA ASP A 65 -11.31 0.17 -11.43
C ASP A 65 -12.41 0.38 -10.37
N PRO A 66 -12.81 1.64 -10.11
CA PRO A 66 -13.92 1.92 -9.20
C PRO A 66 -15.20 1.19 -9.61
N GLY A 67 -15.73 0.35 -8.71
CA GLY A 67 -16.95 -0.42 -8.93
C GLY A 67 -16.73 -1.86 -9.39
N ASP A 68 -15.52 -2.25 -9.78
CA ASP A 68 -15.20 -3.63 -10.19
C ASP A 68 -15.00 -4.59 -9.01
N GLY A 69 -14.92 -4.04 -7.79
CA GLY A 69 -14.72 -4.80 -6.57
C GLY A 69 -13.24 -5.06 -6.27
N ALA A 70 -12.95 -6.24 -5.73
CA ALA A 70 -11.62 -6.56 -5.19
C ALA A 70 -10.58 -6.72 -6.31
N GLY A 71 -9.56 -5.87 -6.28
CA GLY A 71 -8.37 -6.01 -7.12
C GLY A 71 -7.41 -7.10 -6.60
N PRO A 72 -6.45 -7.55 -7.43
CA PRO A 72 -5.47 -8.57 -7.05
C PRO A 72 -4.58 -8.18 -5.85
N ALA A 73 -4.47 -6.89 -5.53
CA ALA A 73 -3.69 -6.42 -4.39
C ALA A 73 -4.40 -6.57 -3.03
N CYS A 74 -5.70 -6.87 -3.02
CA CYS A 74 -6.45 -7.03 -1.78
C CYS A 74 -5.78 -8.06 -0.85
N GLY A 75 -5.49 -7.62 0.36
CA GLY A 75 -4.88 -8.43 1.42
C GLY A 75 -3.35 -8.57 1.36
N THR A 76 -2.69 -7.98 0.38
CA THR A 76 -1.21 -7.90 0.37
C THR A 76 -0.70 -6.96 1.46
N CYS A 77 0.50 -7.22 1.98
CA CYS A 77 1.12 -6.41 3.03
C CYS A 77 2.35 -5.66 2.53
N TYR A 78 2.51 -4.43 3.01
CA TYR A 78 3.64 -3.57 2.69
C TYR A 78 4.23 -2.99 3.97
N LYS A 79 5.56 -3.06 4.10
CA LYS A 79 6.29 -2.24 5.05
C LYS A 79 6.49 -0.86 4.43
N LEU A 80 5.91 0.14 5.07
CA LEU A 80 6.02 1.54 4.69
C LEU A 80 7.05 2.22 5.59
N THR A 81 7.81 3.16 5.04
CA THR A 81 8.72 4.03 5.79
C THR A 81 8.56 5.45 5.30
N VAL A 82 8.32 6.41 6.19
CA VAL A 82 8.26 7.84 5.87
C VAL A 82 9.59 8.52 6.18
N THR A 83 10.07 9.40 5.30
CA THR A 83 11.35 10.10 5.47
C THR A 83 11.23 11.62 5.30
N THR A 84 10.27 12.11 4.50
CA THR A 84 9.97 13.54 4.37
C THR A 84 8.47 13.79 4.39
N ASP A 85 8.06 15.04 4.66
CA ASP A 85 6.73 15.52 4.31
C ASP A 85 6.61 15.77 2.79
N LEU A 86 5.44 16.22 2.32
CA LEU A 86 5.21 16.51 0.89
C LEU A 86 5.92 17.78 0.39
N SER A 87 6.43 18.64 1.29
CA SER A 87 7.27 19.79 0.93
C SER A 87 8.75 19.42 0.77
N GLY A 88 9.11 18.19 1.14
CA GLY A 88 10.49 17.67 1.12
C GLY A 88 11.28 17.94 2.40
N LEU A 89 10.65 18.44 3.46
CA LEU A 89 11.30 18.58 4.76
C LEU A 89 11.40 17.22 5.45
N ALA A 90 12.55 16.93 6.05
CA ALA A 90 12.77 15.68 6.76
C ALA A 90 11.82 15.56 7.97
N VAL A 91 11.27 14.37 8.15
CA VAL A 91 10.49 14.00 9.35
C VAL A 91 11.28 13.01 10.21
N THR A 92 10.80 12.72 11.41
CA THR A 92 11.34 11.59 12.17
C THR A 92 10.97 10.31 11.43
N GLU A 93 11.97 9.57 10.96
CA GLU A 93 11.74 8.34 10.22
C GLU A 93 10.97 7.34 11.09
N ASN A 94 9.95 6.74 10.49
CA ASN A 94 9.11 5.77 11.15
C ASN A 94 8.52 4.78 10.13
N SER A 95 8.15 3.59 10.60
CA SER A 95 7.65 2.51 9.75
C SER A 95 6.45 1.79 10.34
N VAL A 96 5.54 1.37 9.47
CA VAL A 96 4.44 0.46 9.80
C VAL A 96 4.31 -0.60 8.70
N THR A 97 3.75 -1.75 9.05
CA THR A 97 3.27 -2.71 8.04
C THR A 97 1.78 -2.54 7.89
N VAL A 98 1.31 -2.26 6.68
CA VAL A 98 -0.11 -2.14 6.36
C VAL A 98 -0.58 -3.31 5.50
N ARG A 99 -1.85 -3.68 5.64
CA ARG A 99 -2.55 -4.58 4.72
C ARG A 99 -3.46 -3.77 3.79
N VAL A 100 -3.36 -4.01 2.49
CA VAL A 100 -4.21 -3.35 1.49
C VAL A 100 -5.64 -3.86 1.63
N ASN A 101 -6.59 -2.96 1.91
CA ASN A 101 -8.01 -3.30 2.04
C ASN A 101 -8.91 -2.42 1.16
N ASN A 102 -8.35 -1.42 0.47
CA ASN A 102 -9.15 -0.49 -0.31
C ASN A 102 -8.40 0.03 -1.55
N LEU A 103 -9.15 0.71 -2.41
CA LEU A 103 -8.67 1.39 -3.60
C LEU A 103 -8.55 2.88 -3.32
N CYS A 104 -7.43 3.49 -3.70
CA CYS A 104 -7.38 4.93 -3.95
C CYS A 104 -7.56 5.19 -5.46
N PRO A 105 -8.71 5.70 -5.90
CA PRO A 105 -9.00 5.88 -7.31
C PRO A 105 -8.34 7.12 -7.87
N THR A 106 -7.85 7.05 -9.11
CA THR A 106 -7.21 8.18 -9.82
C THR A 106 -8.19 9.33 -10.06
N ASP A 107 -9.46 9.01 -10.35
CA ASP A 107 -10.50 10.02 -10.52
C ASP A 107 -10.80 10.71 -9.18
N GLY A 108 -10.76 12.04 -9.18
CA GLY A 108 -10.89 12.85 -7.97
C GLY A 108 -9.66 12.86 -7.04
N ASN A 109 -8.70 11.94 -7.17
CA ASN A 109 -7.49 11.88 -6.33
C ASN A 109 -6.20 11.83 -7.19
N PRO A 110 -5.71 12.98 -7.68
CA PRO A 110 -4.52 13.03 -8.54
C PRO A 110 -3.26 12.41 -7.92
N ILE A 111 -3.14 12.42 -6.59
CA ILE A 111 -2.00 11.82 -5.88
C ILE A 111 -1.92 10.30 -6.07
N CYS A 112 -3.06 9.65 -6.38
CA CYS A 112 -3.16 8.22 -6.65
C CYS A 112 -2.87 7.87 -8.11
N SER A 113 -2.73 8.88 -8.98
CA SER A 113 -2.20 8.74 -10.34
C SER A 113 -0.68 8.64 -10.30
N VAL A 114 -0.15 7.42 -10.17
CA VAL A 114 1.29 7.18 -10.06
C VAL A 114 1.94 6.85 -11.42
N PRO A 115 3.16 7.36 -11.74
CA PRO A 115 3.96 8.27 -10.92
C PRO A 115 3.30 9.64 -10.73
N ASN A 116 3.18 10.08 -9.48
CA ASN A 116 2.46 11.31 -9.16
C ASN A 116 3.37 12.55 -9.18
N GLU A 117 2.83 13.73 -8.85
CA GLU A 117 3.58 14.99 -8.88
C GLU A 117 4.82 15.02 -7.97
N TYR A 118 4.83 14.16 -6.94
CA TYR A 118 5.98 13.98 -6.04
C TYR A 118 6.98 12.97 -6.57
N GLY A 119 6.72 12.34 -7.72
CA GLY A 119 7.51 11.26 -8.32
C GLY A 119 7.45 9.96 -7.52
N ALA A 120 6.37 9.70 -6.77
CA ALA A 120 6.17 8.42 -6.11
C ALA A 120 5.61 7.41 -7.11
N GLU A 121 6.17 6.21 -7.14
CA GLU A 121 5.78 5.12 -8.04
C GLU A 121 4.57 4.34 -7.50
N ILE A 122 4.27 4.49 -6.22
CA ILE A 122 3.17 3.85 -5.50
C ILE A 122 2.63 4.83 -4.45
N HIS A 123 1.33 4.78 -4.17
CA HIS A 123 0.70 5.64 -3.17
C HIS A 123 -0.17 4.83 -2.21
N PHE A 124 -0.13 5.19 -0.93
CA PHE A 124 -0.95 4.60 0.12
C PHE A 124 -1.72 5.68 0.87
N ASP A 125 -3.03 5.49 0.98
CA ASP A 125 -3.89 6.29 1.85
C ASP A 125 -4.11 5.49 3.14
N LEU A 126 -3.46 5.90 4.24
CA LEU A 126 -3.48 5.12 5.49
C LEU A 126 -4.80 5.32 6.23
N CYS A 127 -5.38 4.21 6.70
CA CYS A 127 -6.64 4.27 7.43
C CYS A 127 -6.44 4.76 8.87
N ARG A 128 -6.99 5.95 9.18
CA ARG A 128 -6.97 6.54 10.52
C ARG A 128 -7.61 5.62 11.56
N ASP A 129 -8.74 5.02 11.20
CA ASP A 129 -9.57 4.21 12.10
C ASP A 129 -8.90 2.88 12.49
N SER A 130 -7.94 2.41 11.69
CA SER A 130 -7.10 1.25 12.00
C SER A 130 -5.95 1.57 12.98
N GLY A 131 -5.71 2.86 13.25
CA GLY A 131 -4.57 3.35 14.02
C GLY A 131 -3.27 3.49 13.22
N ALA A 132 -3.27 3.18 11.91
CA ALA A 132 -2.08 3.22 11.06
C ALA A 132 -1.43 4.61 11.06
N THR A 133 -2.22 5.64 10.80
CA THR A 133 -1.80 7.04 10.72
C THR A 133 -1.08 7.51 11.98
N ALA A 134 -1.70 7.31 13.15
CA ALA A 134 -1.17 7.74 14.45
C ALA A 134 0.14 7.04 14.83
N ASN A 135 0.41 5.87 14.22
CA ASN A 135 1.63 5.09 14.44
C ASN A 135 2.64 5.23 13.31
N PHE A 136 2.32 5.98 12.25
CA PHE A 136 3.19 6.17 11.09
C PHE A 136 3.70 7.60 11.00
N PHE A 137 2.82 8.59 10.98
CA PHE A 137 3.26 9.96 10.84
C PHE A 137 3.67 10.57 12.19
N THR A 138 4.85 11.19 12.22
CA THR A 138 5.43 11.76 13.44
C THR A 138 5.24 13.27 13.58
N SER A 139 5.04 13.96 12.47
CA SER A 139 5.05 15.43 12.41
C SER A 139 4.27 16.03 11.24
N SER A 140 3.61 15.21 10.42
CA SER A 140 2.78 15.60 9.27
C SER A 140 1.58 14.66 9.16
N GLU A 141 0.65 14.92 8.23
CA GLU A 141 -0.47 14.01 7.89
C GLU A 141 -0.28 13.41 6.48
N ALA A 142 0.88 13.68 5.87
CA ALA A 142 1.26 13.19 4.55
C ALA A 142 2.79 13.21 4.39
N GLY A 143 3.33 12.38 3.50
CA GLY A 143 4.76 12.32 3.27
C GLY A 143 5.24 11.46 2.12
N ILE A 144 6.55 11.41 1.96
CA ILE A 144 7.27 10.60 0.96
C ILE A 144 8.22 9.66 1.70
N GLY A 145 8.46 8.50 1.10
CA GLY A 145 9.47 7.56 1.58
C GLY A 145 9.48 6.30 0.73
N THR A 146 9.42 5.13 1.35
CA THR A 146 9.53 3.84 0.66
C THR A 146 8.44 2.85 1.03
N ALA A 147 8.11 1.97 0.09
CA ALA A 147 7.23 0.83 0.31
C ALA A 147 7.88 -0.45 -0.19
N GLU A 148 7.90 -1.48 0.65
CA GLU A 148 8.40 -2.81 0.34
C GLU A 148 7.28 -3.83 0.56
N GLN A 149 6.95 -4.64 -0.44
CA GLN A 149 6.00 -5.73 -0.26
C GLN A 149 6.61 -6.81 0.63
N VAL A 150 5.89 -7.21 1.68
CA VAL A 150 6.35 -8.18 2.68
C VAL A 150 5.31 -9.27 2.90
N SER A 151 5.69 -10.37 3.57
CA SER A 151 4.70 -11.29 4.12
C SER A 151 3.87 -10.60 5.20
N CYS A 152 2.55 -10.79 5.14
CA CYS A 152 1.72 -10.72 6.32
C CYS A 152 2.11 -11.89 7.27
#